data_AF-A0A259JWI0-F1
#
_entry.id   AF-A0A259JWI0-F1
#
_cell.length_a   1.000
_cell.length_b   1.000
_cell.length_c   1.000
_cell.angle_alpha   90.00
_cell.angle_beta   90.00
_cell.angle_gamma   90.00
#
_symmetry.space_group_name_H-M   'P 1'
#
loop_
_entity.id
_entity.type
_entity.pdbx_description
1 polymer ?
#
loop_
_entity_poly.entity_id
_entity_poly.type
_entity_poly.pdbx_seq_one_letter_code
_entity_poly.pdbx_strand_id
1 'polypeptide(L)'
;MRFLVFQHAPTEHPGSFRDFMTADGIGWDTVSFDDGGTIPASGHHDALLVLGGPMDVWEEDIHPWLRAEKAFIADWVRAGRPYLGICLGHQLLADALGGTVGKMDHPEVGVCEVRLTHEGVASPLFSGCDPALPTLQWHGAAVTALPAGAKVLAANDHCTIQALQVGPRAFGIQYHVEIIDRTVRDWGAIPEYR
;
A
#
# COMPACT_ATOMS: atom_id res chain seq x y z
N MET A 1 -20.81 5.32 1.34
CA MET A 1 -19.36 5.59 1.19
C MET A 1 -18.88 4.87 -0.06
N ARG A 2 -17.92 5.43 -0.78
CA ARG A 2 -17.36 4.83 -1.98
C ARG A 2 -15.84 4.98 -2.04
N PHE A 3 -15.11 3.88 -2.22
CA PHE A 3 -13.65 3.89 -2.31
C PHE A 3 -13.20 3.90 -3.77
N LEU A 4 -12.11 4.60 -4.03
CA LEU A 4 -11.33 4.43 -5.26
C LEU A 4 -10.24 3.41 -4.97
N VAL A 5 -10.09 2.40 -5.81
CA VAL A 5 -9.11 1.32 -5.66
C VAL A 5 -8.15 1.36 -6.83
N PHE A 6 -6.86 1.50 -6.55
CA PHE A 6 -5.79 1.35 -7.54
C PHE A 6 -5.23 -0.06 -7.45
N GLN A 7 -5.29 -0.77 -8.58
CA GLN A 7 -4.88 -2.15 -8.72
C GLN A 7 -3.87 -2.27 -9.87
N HIS A 8 -2.79 -3.02 -9.64
CA HIS A 8 -1.65 -3.09 -10.56
C HIS A 8 -1.46 -4.46 -11.21
N ALA A 9 -2.16 -5.49 -10.71
CA ALA A 9 -2.18 -6.82 -11.31
C ALA A 9 -3.53 -7.50 -11.04
N PRO A 10 -4.00 -8.46 -11.88
CA PRO A 10 -5.33 -9.05 -11.74
C PRO A 10 -5.50 -9.85 -10.42
N THR A 11 -4.41 -10.45 -9.95
CA THR A 11 -4.34 -11.30 -8.76
C THR A 11 -4.00 -10.52 -7.48
N GLU A 12 -3.61 -9.24 -7.60
CA GLU A 12 -3.38 -8.33 -6.47
C GLU A 12 -4.58 -7.41 -6.26
N HIS A 13 -5.73 -8.05 -6.06
CA HIS A 13 -7.01 -7.38 -5.78
C HIS A 13 -7.16 -7.12 -4.26
N PRO A 14 -8.18 -6.35 -3.79
CA PRO A 14 -8.38 -6.02 -2.36
C PRO A 14 -8.67 -7.20 -1.40
N GLY A 15 -8.47 -8.45 -1.83
CA GLY A 15 -8.80 -9.70 -1.17
C GLY A 15 -9.93 -9.63 -0.14
N SER A 16 -9.60 -9.86 1.14
CA SER A 16 -10.55 -9.88 2.26
C SER A 16 -11.18 -8.51 2.55
N PHE A 17 -10.57 -7.41 2.12
CA PHE A 17 -11.18 -6.07 2.25
C PHE A 17 -12.48 -5.93 1.48
N ARG A 18 -12.70 -6.72 0.41
CA ARG A 18 -13.99 -6.73 -0.29
C ARG A 18 -15.14 -7.18 0.59
N ASP A 19 -14.88 -8.16 1.47
CA ASP A 19 -15.90 -8.69 2.38
C ASP A 19 -16.22 -7.67 3.46
N PHE A 20 -15.21 -7.03 4.05
CA PHE A 20 -15.38 -5.93 5.01
C PHE A 20 -16.12 -4.74 4.40
N MET A 21 -15.69 -4.26 3.24
CA MET A 21 -16.36 -3.16 2.53
C MET A 21 -17.82 -3.50 2.22
N THR A 22 -18.10 -4.74 1.79
CA THR A 22 -19.47 -5.20 1.50
C THR A 22 -20.32 -5.23 2.77
N ALA A 23 -19.79 -5.78 3.87
CA ALA A 23 -20.47 -5.85 5.15
C ALA A 23 -20.84 -4.45 5.69
N ASP A 24 -19.99 -3.46 5.44
CA ASP A 24 -20.19 -2.07 5.84
C ASP A 24 -21.00 -1.23 4.83
N GLY A 25 -21.45 -1.83 3.71
CA GLY A 25 -22.19 -1.12 2.66
C GLY A 25 -21.35 -0.08 1.89
N ILE A 26 -20.04 -0.28 1.83
CA ILE A 26 -19.07 0.55 1.12
C ILE A 26 -18.92 0.01 -0.31
N GLY A 27 -19.26 0.84 -1.31
CA GLY A 27 -18.97 0.51 -2.70
C GLY A 27 -17.52 0.86 -3.07
N TRP A 28 -17.00 0.31 -4.16
CA TRP A 28 -15.71 0.71 -4.70
C TRP A 28 -15.69 0.72 -6.22
N ASP A 29 -14.83 1.55 -6.79
CA ASP A 29 -14.49 1.57 -8.21
C ASP A 29 -13.00 1.26 -8.36
N THR A 30 -12.67 0.30 -9.23
CA THR A 30 -11.27 -0.12 -9.45
C THR A 30 -10.71 0.52 -10.72
N VAL A 31 -9.51 1.06 -10.62
CA VAL A 31 -8.64 1.40 -11.75
C VAL A 31 -7.59 0.30 -11.86
N SER A 32 -7.69 -0.52 -12.90
CA SER A 32 -6.73 -1.58 -13.22
C SER A 32 -5.68 -1.03 -14.19
N PHE A 33 -4.50 -0.67 -13.71
CA PHE A 33 -3.47 -0.03 -14.53
C PHE A 33 -2.84 -0.98 -15.56
N ASP A 34 -2.76 -2.27 -15.24
CA ASP A 34 -2.28 -3.33 -16.13
C ASP A 34 -3.19 -3.58 -17.34
N ASP A 35 -4.47 -3.21 -17.24
CA ASP A 35 -5.46 -3.29 -18.33
C ASP A 35 -5.78 -1.92 -18.95
N GLY A 36 -4.87 -0.95 -18.80
CA GLY A 36 -5.01 0.39 -19.39
C GLY A 36 -6.08 1.27 -18.74
N GLY A 37 -6.49 0.94 -17.52
CA GLY A 37 -7.40 1.76 -16.72
C GLY A 37 -6.85 3.18 -16.52
N THR A 38 -7.75 4.15 -16.47
CA THR A 38 -7.41 5.56 -16.28
C THR A 38 -8.09 6.11 -15.03
N ILE A 39 -7.37 7.00 -14.33
CA ILE A 39 -7.89 7.63 -13.13
C ILE A 39 -9.10 8.51 -13.53
N PRO A 40 -10.26 8.37 -12.86
CA PRO A 40 -11.45 9.15 -13.19
C PRO A 40 -11.20 10.67 -13.09
N ALA A 41 -11.51 11.40 -14.15
CA ALA A 41 -11.39 12.87 -14.16
C ALA A 41 -12.39 13.56 -13.24
N SER A 42 -13.51 12.89 -12.95
CA SER A 42 -14.57 13.37 -12.06
C SER A 42 -15.19 12.19 -11.32
N GLY A 43 -15.70 12.45 -10.13
CA GLY A 43 -16.26 11.42 -9.25
C GLY A 43 -16.12 11.83 -7.80
N HIS A 44 -16.98 11.29 -6.94
CA HIS A 44 -16.89 11.46 -5.50
C HIS A 44 -16.49 10.13 -4.85
N HIS A 45 -15.23 10.06 -4.42
CA HIS A 45 -14.69 8.95 -3.65
C HIS A 45 -14.28 9.45 -2.26
N ASP A 46 -14.62 8.68 -1.24
CA ASP A 46 -14.43 9.02 0.17
C ASP A 46 -13.04 8.61 0.68
N ALA A 47 -12.44 7.57 0.11
CA ALA A 47 -11.10 7.07 0.43
C ALA A 47 -10.40 6.52 -0.82
N LEU A 48 -9.07 6.52 -0.77
CA LEU A 48 -8.21 5.90 -1.78
C LEU A 48 -7.49 4.69 -1.16
N LEU A 49 -7.69 3.52 -1.77
CA LEU A 49 -6.96 2.29 -1.46
C LEU A 49 -6.00 1.99 -2.62
N VAL A 50 -4.71 1.93 -2.36
CA VAL A 50 -3.68 1.60 -3.38
C VAL A 50 -3.03 0.28 -3.01
N LEU A 51 -3.17 -0.70 -3.89
CA LEU A 51 -2.74 -2.08 -3.63
C LEU A 51 -1.27 -2.30 -4.00
N GLY A 52 -0.80 -3.52 -3.73
CA GLY A 52 0.47 -4.01 -4.23
C GLY A 52 0.51 -4.12 -5.76
N GLY A 53 1.69 -4.47 -6.27
CA GLY A 53 1.93 -4.71 -7.68
C GLY A 53 3.36 -5.14 -7.92
N PRO A 54 3.63 -5.80 -9.07
CA PRO A 54 4.96 -6.30 -9.42
C PRO A 54 5.95 -5.20 -9.83
N MET A 55 5.49 -3.95 -9.96
CA MET A 55 6.30 -2.82 -10.39
C MET A 55 7.12 -2.24 -9.24
N ASP A 56 8.31 -1.74 -9.56
CA ASP A 56 9.03 -0.84 -8.67
C ASP A 56 8.65 0.62 -8.96
N VAL A 57 8.63 1.47 -7.93
CA VAL A 57 8.19 2.88 -8.08
C VAL A 57 9.03 3.67 -9.09
N TRP A 58 10.28 3.29 -9.37
CA TRP A 58 11.17 3.98 -10.31
C TRP A 58 10.99 3.53 -11.77
N GLU A 59 10.16 2.52 -12.06
CA GLU A 59 9.98 1.95 -13.39
C GLU A 59 9.06 2.78 -14.30
N GLU A 60 9.07 4.11 -14.19
CA GLU A 60 8.20 5.03 -14.95
C GLU A 60 8.42 5.01 -16.47
N ASP A 61 9.55 4.45 -16.93
CA ASP A 61 9.82 4.26 -18.36
C ASP A 61 9.17 2.99 -18.91
N ILE A 62 8.96 1.98 -18.06
CA ILE A 62 8.27 0.71 -18.37
C ILE A 62 6.77 0.84 -18.11
N HIS A 63 6.41 1.58 -17.05
CA HIS A 63 5.06 1.80 -16.55
C HIS A 63 4.74 3.30 -16.48
N PRO A 64 4.50 3.99 -17.61
CA PRO A 64 4.33 5.45 -17.64
C PRO A 64 3.17 5.99 -16.80
N TRP A 65 2.17 5.16 -16.49
CA TRP A 65 1.04 5.54 -15.64
C TRP A 65 1.48 5.87 -14.20
N LEU A 66 2.60 5.33 -13.71
CA LEU A 66 3.13 5.60 -12.38
C LEU A 66 3.31 7.11 -12.13
N ARG A 67 3.66 7.89 -13.17
CA ARG A 67 3.79 9.35 -13.06
C ARG A 67 2.47 10.01 -12.69
N ALA A 68 1.40 9.64 -13.39
CA ALA A 68 0.06 10.17 -13.16
C ALA A 68 -0.51 9.68 -11.81
N GLU A 69 -0.25 8.43 -11.47
CA GLU A 69 -0.63 7.84 -10.19
C GLU A 69 0.03 8.55 -9.00
N LYS A 70 1.35 8.72 -9.01
CA LYS A 70 2.07 9.45 -7.96
C LYS A 70 1.57 10.87 -7.81
N ALA A 71 1.36 11.58 -8.92
CA ALA A 71 0.79 12.93 -8.89
C ALA A 71 -0.60 12.94 -8.22
N PHE A 72 -1.46 11.99 -8.59
CA PHE A 72 -2.79 11.85 -7.99
C PHE A 72 -2.73 11.54 -6.49
N ILE A 73 -1.86 10.62 -6.07
CA ILE A 73 -1.65 10.27 -4.66
C ILE A 73 -1.17 11.49 -3.87
N ALA A 74 -0.21 12.24 -4.40
CA ALA A 74 0.30 13.44 -3.76
C ALA A 74 -0.81 14.49 -3.53
N ASP A 75 -1.62 14.76 -4.56
CA ASP A 75 -2.73 15.71 -4.47
C ASP A 75 -3.84 15.22 -3.53
N TRP A 76 -4.16 13.92 -3.58
CA TRP A 76 -5.13 13.29 -2.69
C TRP A 76 -4.75 13.46 -1.21
N VAL A 77 -3.50 13.13 -0.87
CA VAL A 77 -3.00 13.19 0.50
C VAL A 77 -2.84 14.64 0.97
N ARG A 78 -2.35 15.55 0.11
CA ARG A 78 -2.26 16.99 0.43
C ARG A 78 -3.63 17.63 0.68
N ALA A 79 -4.68 17.12 0.04
CA ALA A 79 -6.07 17.50 0.33
C ALA A 79 -6.59 16.94 1.66
N GLY A 80 -5.79 16.20 2.42
CA GLY A 80 -6.15 15.63 3.73
C GLY A 80 -7.15 14.48 3.64
N ARG A 81 -7.26 13.83 2.48
CA ARG A 81 -8.25 12.77 2.23
C ARG A 81 -7.74 11.42 2.72
N PRO A 82 -8.64 10.51 3.17
CA PRO A 82 -8.27 9.18 3.64
C PRO A 82 -7.54 8.36 2.57
N TYR A 83 -6.38 7.81 2.94
CA TYR A 83 -5.53 7.00 2.07
C TYR A 83 -5.00 5.78 2.83
N LEU A 84 -5.07 4.61 2.18
CA LEU A 84 -4.38 3.40 2.61
C LEU A 84 -3.59 2.81 1.44
N GLY A 85 -2.27 2.67 1.61
CA GLY A 85 -1.38 2.01 0.66
C GLY A 85 -0.87 0.68 1.20
N ILE A 86 -0.86 -0.36 0.36
CA ILE A 86 -0.36 -1.70 0.70
C ILE A 86 0.79 -2.04 -0.24
N CYS A 87 1.91 -2.54 0.30
CA CYS A 87 3.08 -2.95 -0.47
C CYS A 87 3.55 -1.85 -1.45
N LEU A 88 3.38 -2.02 -2.77
CA LEU A 88 3.64 -0.97 -3.75
C LEU A 88 2.89 0.34 -3.42
N GLY A 89 1.64 0.28 -2.98
CA GLY A 89 0.89 1.46 -2.54
C GLY A 89 1.56 2.18 -1.35
N HIS A 90 2.13 1.46 -0.40
CA HIS A 90 2.91 2.06 0.70
C HIS A 90 4.15 2.79 0.18
N GLN A 91 4.83 2.21 -0.80
CA GLN A 91 6.02 2.79 -1.43
C GLN A 91 5.66 4.02 -2.27
N LEU A 92 4.57 3.95 -3.04
CA LEU A 92 4.04 5.06 -3.83
C LEU A 92 3.63 6.24 -2.93
N LEU A 93 3.03 5.99 -1.77
CA LEU A 93 2.73 7.03 -0.79
C LEU A 93 3.99 7.79 -0.37
N ALA A 94 5.07 7.06 -0.07
CA ALA A 94 6.33 7.68 0.31
C ALA A 94 6.93 8.47 -0.87
N ASP A 95 7.09 7.84 -2.02
CA ASP A 95 7.74 8.43 -3.19
C ASP A 95 6.99 9.68 -3.70
N ALA A 96 5.65 9.61 -3.81
CA ALA A 96 4.81 10.72 -4.25
C ALA A 96 4.91 11.97 -3.35
N LEU A 97 5.30 11.78 -2.08
CA LEU A 97 5.41 12.86 -1.08
C LEU A 97 6.87 13.24 -0.79
N GLY A 98 7.81 12.80 -1.63
CA GLY A 98 9.22 13.17 -1.56
C GLY A 98 10.07 12.32 -0.62
N GLY A 99 9.56 11.15 -0.21
CA GLY A 99 10.36 10.09 0.37
C GLY A 99 11.23 9.38 -0.68
N THR A 100 11.90 8.32 -0.28
CA THR A 100 12.73 7.50 -1.19
C THR A 100 12.44 6.04 -0.97
N VAL A 101 12.37 5.29 -2.06
CA VAL A 101 12.22 3.83 -2.08
C VAL A 101 13.45 3.24 -2.77
N GLY A 102 13.94 2.12 -2.26
CA GLY A 102 15.08 1.42 -2.85
C GLY A 102 14.94 -0.08 -2.75
N LYS A 103 15.73 -0.80 -3.56
CA LYS A 103 15.87 -2.25 -3.49
C LYS A 103 16.48 -2.64 -2.16
N MET A 104 15.98 -3.73 -1.58
CA MET A 104 16.54 -4.35 -0.38
C MET A 104 17.66 -5.32 -0.76
N ASP A 105 18.66 -5.44 0.10
CA ASP A 105 19.70 -6.47 -0.04
C ASP A 105 19.12 -7.89 0.11
N HIS A 106 18.09 -8.02 0.94
CA HIS A 106 17.38 -9.26 1.21
C HIS A 106 15.86 -9.01 1.15
N PRO A 107 15.13 -9.62 0.21
CA PRO A 107 13.68 -9.50 0.15
C PRO A 107 13.01 -10.23 1.32
N GLU A 108 11.82 -9.78 1.72
CA GLU A 108 10.99 -10.48 2.69
C GLU A 108 9.84 -11.19 1.96
N VAL A 109 9.83 -12.53 2.05
CA VAL A 109 8.77 -13.38 1.48
C VAL A 109 8.37 -14.42 2.53
N GLY A 110 7.08 -14.44 2.88
CA GLY A 110 6.52 -15.34 3.89
C GLY A 110 5.98 -14.60 5.11
N VAL A 111 5.77 -15.32 6.21
CA VAL A 111 5.22 -14.72 7.44
C VAL A 111 6.35 -14.23 8.33
N CYS A 112 6.35 -12.93 8.64
CA CYS A 112 7.32 -12.29 9.50
C CYS A 112 6.60 -11.51 10.60
N GLU A 113 7.26 -11.33 11.74
CA GLU A 113 6.76 -10.45 12.80
C GLU A 113 7.09 -8.99 12.46
N VAL A 114 6.10 -8.12 12.59
CA VAL A 114 6.23 -6.66 12.55
C VAL A 114 5.90 -6.10 13.93
N ARG A 115 6.74 -5.17 14.41
CA ARG A 115 6.60 -4.54 15.72
C ARG A 115 6.20 -3.09 15.58
N LEU A 116 5.16 -2.69 16.29
CA LEU A 116 4.72 -1.30 16.36
C LEU A 116 5.75 -0.44 17.08
N THR A 117 5.99 0.76 16.57
CA THR A 117 6.76 1.79 17.28
C THR A 117 5.88 2.45 18.35
N HIS A 118 6.46 3.36 19.15
CA HIS A 118 5.65 4.18 20.05
C HIS A 118 4.55 4.97 19.31
N GLU A 119 4.88 5.52 18.13
CA GLU A 119 3.92 6.22 17.27
C GLU A 119 2.86 5.25 16.70
N GLY A 120 3.26 4.00 16.40
CA GLY A 120 2.33 2.95 15.95
C GLY A 120 1.32 2.55 17.00
N VAL A 121 1.76 2.33 18.25
CA VAL A 121 0.87 1.99 19.38
C VAL A 121 -0.15 3.11 19.64
N ALA A 122 0.23 4.36 19.43
CA ALA A 122 -0.67 5.51 19.56
C ALA A 122 -1.54 5.77 18.32
N SER A 123 -1.28 5.08 17.20
CA SER A 123 -1.97 5.32 15.93
C SER A 123 -3.36 4.69 15.91
N PRO A 124 -4.39 5.40 15.39
CA PRO A 124 -5.72 4.82 15.24
C PRO A 124 -5.75 3.63 14.27
N LEU A 125 -4.77 3.52 13.37
CA LEU A 125 -4.66 2.40 12.42
C LEU A 125 -4.51 1.05 13.14
N PHE A 126 -3.86 1.04 14.30
CA PHE A 126 -3.56 -0.17 15.07
C PHE A 126 -4.37 -0.27 16.37
N SER A 127 -5.48 0.47 16.46
CA SER A 127 -6.35 0.44 17.64
C SER A 127 -6.89 -0.96 17.88
N GLY A 128 -6.57 -1.54 19.04
CA GLY A 128 -6.97 -2.91 19.42
C GLY A 128 -6.06 -4.02 18.88
N CYS A 129 -4.97 -3.68 18.17
CA CYS A 129 -3.95 -4.63 17.76
C CYS A 129 -2.91 -4.86 18.87
N ASP A 130 -2.33 -6.05 18.89
CA ASP A 130 -1.13 -6.31 19.69
C ASP A 130 0.08 -5.54 19.12
N PRO A 131 1.05 -5.12 19.96
CA PRO A 131 2.24 -4.42 19.48
C PRO A 131 3.16 -5.25 18.57
N ALA A 132 2.99 -6.56 18.52
CA ALA A 132 3.71 -7.47 17.64
C ALA A 132 2.69 -8.25 16.80
N LEU A 133 2.85 -8.19 15.47
CA LEU A 133 1.87 -8.69 14.51
C LEU A 133 2.55 -9.68 13.56
N PRO A 134 2.06 -10.92 13.43
CA PRO A 134 2.47 -11.79 12.34
C PRO A 134 1.82 -11.31 11.04
N THR A 135 2.63 -10.94 10.05
CA THR A 135 2.15 -10.38 8.78
C THR A 135 2.73 -11.14 7.60
N LEU A 136 1.98 -11.19 6.48
CA LEU A 136 2.48 -11.76 5.23
C LEU A 136 3.33 -10.70 4.50
N GLN A 137 4.57 -11.03 4.20
CA GLN A 137 5.52 -10.25 3.42
C GLN A 137 5.65 -10.81 2.01
N TRP A 138 5.74 -9.91 1.03
CA TRP A 138 6.07 -10.24 -0.35
C TRP A 138 6.69 -9.04 -1.06
N HIS A 139 7.89 -8.60 -0.63
CA HIS A 139 8.51 -7.41 -1.18
C HIS A 139 10.04 -7.50 -1.28
N GLY A 140 10.59 -6.90 -2.34
CA GLY A 140 12.03 -6.73 -2.55
C GLY A 140 12.50 -5.27 -2.54
N ALA A 141 11.57 -4.32 -2.38
CA ALA A 141 11.83 -2.91 -2.21
C ALA A 141 11.27 -2.42 -0.87
N ALA A 142 11.82 -1.32 -0.36
CA ALA A 142 11.39 -0.70 0.88
C ALA A 142 11.55 0.82 0.82
N VAL A 143 10.74 1.52 1.60
CA VAL A 143 10.98 2.95 1.87
C VAL A 143 12.27 3.08 2.68
N THR A 144 13.22 3.88 2.18
CA THR A 144 14.52 4.12 2.80
C THR A 144 14.63 5.52 3.42
N ALA A 145 13.83 6.47 2.93
CA ALA A 145 13.71 7.80 3.50
C ALA A 145 12.23 8.22 3.57
N LEU A 146 11.82 8.75 4.72
CA LEU A 146 10.46 9.21 4.94
C LEU A 146 10.16 10.53 4.22
N PRO A 147 8.92 10.73 3.76
CA PRO A 147 8.41 12.06 3.45
C PRO A 147 8.52 13.01 4.65
N ALA A 148 8.63 14.31 4.38
CA ALA A 148 8.65 15.32 5.44
C ALA A 148 7.40 15.23 6.32
N GLY A 149 7.59 15.16 7.64
CA GLY A 149 6.49 15.09 8.62
C GLY A 149 5.82 13.72 8.73
N ALA A 150 6.32 12.70 8.04
CA ALA A 150 5.83 11.33 8.20
C ALA A 150 6.36 10.68 9.49
N LYS A 151 5.63 9.68 9.98
CA LYS A 151 5.97 8.89 11.15
C LYS A 151 6.14 7.42 10.77
N VAL A 152 7.13 6.75 11.33
CA VAL A 152 7.21 5.28 11.28
C VAL A 152 6.27 4.71 12.33
N LEU A 153 5.30 3.91 11.90
CA LEU A 153 4.35 3.26 12.78
C LEU A 153 4.77 1.83 13.14
N ALA A 154 5.49 1.14 12.25
CA ALA A 154 5.94 -0.22 12.51
C ALA A 154 7.24 -0.52 11.78
N ALA A 155 8.01 -1.47 12.31
CA ALA A 155 9.29 -1.90 11.78
C ALA A 155 9.55 -3.38 12.09
N ASN A 156 10.54 -3.97 11.43
CA ASN A 156 11.17 -5.20 11.85
C ASN A 156 12.69 -5.12 11.61
N ASP A 157 13.40 -6.24 11.75
CA ASP A 157 14.87 -6.26 11.69
C ASP A 157 15.43 -6.12 10.25
N HIS A 158 14.60 -6.33 9.23
CA HIS A 158 14.99 -6.26 7.81
C HIS A 158 14.49 -5.01 7.09
N CYS A 159 13.37 -4.45 7.55
CA CYS A 159 12.73 -3.26 7.01
C CYS A 159 12.32 -2.33 8.16
N THR A 160 12.95 -1.16 8.23
CA THR A 160 12.74 -0.20 9.33
C THR A 160 11.47 0.63 9.17
N ILE A 161 10.81 0.56 8.01
CA ILE A 161 9.59 1.31 7.69
C ILE A 161 8.53 0.34 7.17
N GLN A 162 8.11 -0.61 8.03
CA GLN A 162 7.05 -1.57 7.71
C GLN A 162 5.65 -0.93 7.69
N ALA A 163 5.46 0.16 8.42
CA ALA A 163 4.29 1.01 8.30
C ALA A 163 4.66 2.48 8.50
N LEU A 164 3.98 3.38 7.78
CA LEU A 164 4.16 4.81 7.92
C LEU A 164 2.83 5.56 7.90
N GLN A 165 2.85 6.76 8.45
CA GLN A 165 1.74 7.70 8.42
C GLN A 165 2.22 9.06 7.90
N VAL A 166 1.45 9.65 6.99
CA VAL A 166 1.63 11.03 6.53
C VAL A 166 0.37 11.84 6.83
N GLY A 167 0.53 12.94 7.58
CA GLY A 167 -0.62 13.73 8.02
C GLY A 167 -1.62 12.91 8.87
N PRO A 168 -2.89 13.33 8.95
CA PRO A 168 -3.85 12.73 9.87
C PRO A 168 -4.53 11.46 9.33
N ARG A 169 -4.50 11.22 8.01
CA ARG A 169 -5.39 10.23 7.35
C ARG A 169 -4.74 9.42 6.23
N ALA A 170 -3.44 9.55 6.00
CA ALA A 170 -2.74 8.74 4.99
C ALA A 170 -1.81 7.75 5.67
N PHE A 171 -2.06 6.47 5.42
CA PHE A 171 -1.33 5.36 6.00
C PHE A 171 -0.78 4.47 4.89
N GLY A 172 0.41 3.91 5.10
CA GLY A 172 0.97 2.89 4.24
C GLY A 172 1.47 1.72 5.08
N ILE A 173 1.21 0.49 4.65
CA ILE A 173 1.77 -0.74 5.21
C ILE A 173 2.52 -1.52 4.13
N GLN A 174 3.73 -1.97 4.43
CA GLN A 174 4.57 -2.70 3.47
C GLN A 174 4.13 -4.16 3.31
N TYR A 175 3.52 -4.72 4.35
CA TYR A 175 3.01 -6.08 4.42
C TYR A 175 1.54 -6.17 4.00
N HIS A 176 1.08 -7.41 3.83
CA HIS A 176 -0.26 -7.73 3.35
C HIS A 176 -1.15 -8.26 4.48
N VAL A 177 -2.36 -7.71 4.56
CA VAL A 177 -3.41 -8.07 5.53
C VAL A 177 -4.75 -8.38 4.85
N GLU A 178 -4.85 -8.05 3.57
CA GLU A 178 -5.97 -8.31 2.66
C GLU A 178 -5.99 -9.75 2.15
N ILE A 179 -5.21 -10.65 2.75
CA ILE A 179 -4.97 -12.02 2.25
C ILE A 179 -6.22 -12.90 2.25
N ILE A 180 -6.31 -13.80 1.27
CA ILE A 180 -7.32 -14.86 1.13
C ILE A 180 -6.64 -16.22 0.91
N ASP A 181 -7.43 -17.30 0.94
CA ASP A 181 -6.95 -18.69 0.79
C ASP A 181 -6.14 -18.97 -0.49
N ARG A 182 -6.38 -18.20 -1.56
CA ARG A 182 -5.65 -18.31 -2.82
C ARG A 182 -4.46 -17.36 -2.97
N THR A 183 -4.30 -16.35 -2.11
CA THR A 183 -3.31 -15.27 -2.28
C THR A 183 -1.90 -15.78 -2.56
N VAL A 184 -1.36 -16.64 -1.70
CA VAL A 184 0.02 -17.15 -1.84
C VAL A 184 0.21 -17.94 -3.14
N ARG A 185 -0.81 -18.70 -3.55
CA ARG A 185 -0.78 -19.50 -4.78
C ARG A 185 -0.82 -18.61 -6.01
N ASP A 186 -1.73 -17.64 -6.02
CA ASP A 186 -1.96 -16.76 -7.15
C ASP A 186 -0.76 -15.82 -7.35
N TRP A 187 -0.15 -15.33 -6.27
CA TRP A 187 1.06 -14.50 -6.34
C TRP A 187 2.31 -15.29 -6.71
N GLY A 188 2.46 -16.54 -6.24
CA GLY A 188 3.56 -17.42 -6.67
C GLY A 188 3.53 -17.78 -8.17
N ALA A 189 2.42 -17.49 -8.86
CA ALA A 189 2.28 -17.65 -10.30
C ALA A 189 2.71 -16.40 -11.10
N ILE A 190 2.92 -15.24 -10.44
CA ILE A 190 3.35 -14.00 -11.09
C ILE A 190 4.80 -14.13 -11.55
N PRO A 191 5.10 -13.99 -12.87
CA PRO A 191 6.45 -14.15 -13.40
C PRO A 191 7.48 -13.18 -12.81
N GLU A 192 7.08 -11.95 -12.52
CA GLU A 192 7.92 -10.87 -12.00
C GLU A 192 8.39 -11.13 -10.56
N TYR A 193 7.72 -12.05 -9.84
CA TYR A 193 8.07 -12.45 -8.48
C TYR A 193 9.00 -13.67 -8.41
N ARG A 194 9.58 -14.11 -9.54
CA ARG A 194 10.45 -15.29 -9.63
C ARG A 194 11.92 -14.97 -9.77
#